data_AF-X1R7P4-F1
#
_entry.id   AF-X1R7P4-F1
#
_cell.length_a   1.000
_cell.length_b   1.000
_cell.length_c   1.000
_cell.angle_alpha   90.00
_cell.angle_beta   90.00
_cell.angle_gamma   90.00
#
_symmetry.space_group_name_H-M   'P 1'
#
loop_
_entity.id
_entity.type
_entity.pdbx_description
1 polymer ?
#
loop_
_entity_poly.entity_id
_entity_poly.type
_entity_poly.pdbx_seq_one_letter_code
_entity_poly.pdbx_strand_id
1 'polypeptide(L)'
;GKMDVKGAAKIPLFLDSMWRGGGPHYLNGTSIDPAADYNGQWYGVQHEMKHFCIDRHNKTINGVFFDLATQKIPLKHLWKLKWHRTFDTKGYPANGGVWPDWMRSFEE
;
A
#
# COMPACT_ATOMS: atom_id res chain seq x y z
N GLY A 1 9.11 -21.46 15.91
CA GLY A 1 8.92 -20.14 16.53
C GLY A 1 7.54 -19.65 16.18
N LYS A 2 6.77 -19.18 17.15
CA LYS A 2 5.41 -18.71 16.93
C LYS A 2 5.49 -17.23 16.51
N MET A 3 4.92 -16.86 15.36
CA MET A 3 4.97 -15.49 14.85
C MET A 3 3.93 -14.63 15.60
N ASP A 4 4.29 -14.22 16.82
CA ASP A 4 3.36 -13.67 17.80
C ASP A 4 3.50 -12.14 17.85
N VAL A 5 2.97 -11.44 16.86
CA VAL A 5 2.84 -9.98 16.92
C VAL A 5 1.38 -9.56 16.92
N LYS A 6 1.01 -8.64 17.82
CA LYS A 6 -0.37 -8.12 17.89
C LYS A 6 -0.72 -7.44 16.55
N GLY A 7 -1.80 -7.90 15.93
CA GLY A 7 -2.27 -7.36 14.65
C GLY A 7 -1.54 -7.91 13.42
N ALA A 8 -0.91 -9.07 13.51
CA ALA A 8 -0.18 -9.73 12.42
C ALA A 8 -0.94 -9.76 11.08
N ALA A 9 -2.27 -9.99 11.11
CA ALA A 9 -3.16 -9.98 9.95
C ALA A 9 -3.26 -8.64 9.18
N LYS A 10 -2.66 -7.55 9.70
CA LYS A 10 -2.64 -6.22 9.09
C LYS A 10 -1.24 -5.74 8.71
N ILE A 11 -0.20 -6.50 9.05
CA ILE A 11 1.19 -6.17 8.75
C ILE A 11 1.58 -6.91 7.48
N PRO A 12 1.85 -6.21 6.36
CA PRO A 12 2.24 -6.86 5.12
C PRO A 12 3.63 -7.49 5.25
N LEU A 13 3.76 -8.71 4.75
CA LEU A 13 5.02 -9.46 4.66
C LEU A 13 5.52 -9.51 3.21
N PHE A 14 4.63 -9.84 2.27
CA PHE A 14 4.88 -9.80 0.82
C PHE A 14 3.69 -9.20 0.09
N LEU A 15 3.97 -8.43 -0.96
CA LEU A 15 2.96 -7.79 -1.81
C LEU A 15 3.41 -7.80 -3.26
N ASP A 16 2.44 -7.81 -4.18
CA ASP A 16 2.69 -7.56 -5.59
C ASP A 16 3.34 -6.17 -5.78
N SER A 17 4.38 -6.11 -6.61
CA SER A 17 5.15 -4.87 -6.80
C SER A 17 5.66 -4.73 -8.23
N MET A 18 5.83 -3.49 -8.70
CA MET A 18 6.54 -3.17 -9.95
C MET A 18 8.05 -3.01 -9.77
N TRP A 19 8.52 -2.97 -8.52
CA TRP A 19 9.93 -2.85 -8.16
C TRP A 19 10.32 -3.91 -7.11
N ARG A 20 11.61 -4.02 -6.80
CA ARG A 20 12.13 -4.99 -5.80
C ARG A 20 11.52 -4.86 -4.39
N GLY A 21 10.78 -3.79 -4.12
CA GLY A 21 10.04 -3.55 -2.88
C GLY A 21 9.87 -2.07 -2.59
N GLY A 22 9.55 -1.75 -1.34
CA GLY A 22 9.40 -0.40 -0.80
C GLY A 22 9.02 -0.47 0.68
N GLY A 23 9.10 0.65 1.39
CA GLY A 23 8.65 0.75 2.78
C GLY A 23 8.00 2.10 3.05
N PRO A 24 6.76 2.33 2.56
CA PRO A 24 6.10 3.63 2.62
C PRO A 24 6.19 4.27 4.01
N HIS A 25 6.90 5.40 4.08
CA HIS A 25 7.14 6.15 5.31
C HIS A 25 6.82 7.63 5.13
N TYR A 26 6.23 8.26 6.14
CA TYR A 26 5.78 9.66 6.05
C TYR A 26 6.93 10.69 5.94
N LEU A 27 8.17 10.33 6.27
CA LEU A 27 9.29 11.30 6.35
C LEU A 27 9.61 12.00 5.02
N ASN A 28 9.38 11.36 3.88
CA ASN A 28 9.77 11.90 2.57
C ASN A 28 8.61 12.51 1.79
N GLY A 29 7.47 12.79 2.44
CA GLY A 29 6.28 13.45 1.89
C GLY A 29 5.56 12.67 0.79
N THR A 30 6.30 12.27 -0.24
CA THR A 30 5.86 11.62 -1.48
C THR A 30 5.97 10.09 -1.46
N SER A 31 6.60 9.51 -0.43
CA SER A 31 6.74 8.05 -0.25
C SER A 31 5.39 7.33 -0.16
N ILE A 32 4.33 8.02 0.28
CA ILE A 32 2.99 7.45 0.44
C ILE A 32 2.04 7.81 -0.70
N ASP A 33 2.43 8.67 -1.65
CA ASP A 33 1.53 9.13 -2.69
C ASP A 33 1.29 8.03 -3.75
N PRO A 34 0.06 7.84 -4.23
CA PRO A 34 -0.20 7.00 -5.40
C PRO A 34 0.39 7.62 -6.68
N ALA A 35 0.42 6.86 -7.77
CA ALA A 35 0.73 7.42 -9.09
C ALA A 35 -0.29 8.51 -9.47
N ALA A 36 0.20 9.68 -9.88
CA ALA A 36 -0.65 10.85 -10.10
C ALA A 36 -1.46 10.73 -11.40
N ASP A 37 -0.82 10.30 -12.49
CA ASP A 37 -1.39 10.43 -13.82
C ASP A 37 -2.08 9.12 -14.28
N TYR A 38 -1.39 7.99 -14.17
CA TYR A 38 -1.90 6.69 -14.65
C TYR A 38 -1.36 5.51 -13.85
N ASN A 39 -2.08 4.38 -13.93
CA ASN A 39 -1.69 3.11 -13.32
C ASN A 39 -0.31 2.65 -13.77
N GLY A 40 0.60 2.37 -12.83
CA GLY A 40 1.94 1.87 -13.11
C GLY A 40 2.98 2.92 -13.48
N GLN A 41 2.69 4.21 -13.29
CA GLN A 41 3.64 5.28 -13.53
C GLN A 41 4.87 5.18 -12.60
N TRP A 42 6.07 5.17 -13.19
CA TRP A 42 7.33 5.17 -12.46
C TRP A 42 7.84 6.59 -12.18
N TYR A 43 8.25 6.86 -10.94
CA TYR A 43 8.83 8.15 -10.52
C TYR A 43 10.19 8.02 -9.82
N GLY A 44 10.76 6.81 -9.76
CA GLY A 44 12.00 6.56 -9.04
C GLY A 44 11.79 5.95 -7.65
N VAL A 45 12.90 5.54 -7.05
CA VAL A 45 12.93 4.64 -5.87
C VAL A 45 12.37 5.24 -4.58
N GLN A 46 12.18 6.56 -4.51
CA GLN A 46 11.67 7.26 -3.33
C GLN A 46 10.13 7.23 -3.24
N HIS A 47 9.42 6.79 -4.28
CA HIS A 47 7.95 6.73 -4.33
C HIS A 47 7.42 5.35 -3.95
N GLU A 48 7.67 4.96 -2.71
CA GLU A 48 7.57 3.58 -2.24
C GLU A 48 6.16 2.98 -2.35
N MET A 49 5.10 3.74 -2.02
CA MET A 49 3.72 3.27 -2.12
C MET A 49 3.33 2.98 -3.57
N LYS A 50 3.84 3.76 -4.53
CA LYS A 50 3.57 3.55 -5.97
C LYS A 50 4.07 2.19 -6.44
N HIS A 51 5.15 1.67 -5.83
CA HIS A 51 5.68 0.37 -6.21
C HIS A 51 4.65 -0.75 -6.01
N PHE A 52 3.76 -0.61 -5.03
CA PHE A 52 2.69 -1.57 -4.70
C PHE A 52 1.32 -1.17 -5.24
N CYS A 53 1.04 0.14 -5.36
CA CYS A 53 -0.24 0.65 -5.85
C CYS A 53 -0.33 0.55 -7.39
N ILE A 54 -0.55 -0.69 -7.86
CA ILE A 54 -0.62 -1.04 -9.28
C ILE A 54 -1.83 -1.93 -9.54
N ASP A 55 -2.73 -1.48 -10.41
CA ASP A 55 -3.89 -2.26 -10.85
C ASP A 55 -3.46 -3.35 -11.83
N ARG A 56 -3.10 -4.52 -11.29
CA ARG A 56 -2.85 -5.75 -12.05
C ARG A 56 -3.97 -6.78 -11.90
N HIS A 57 -4.76 -6.69 -10.83
CA HIS A 57 -5.78 -7.67 -10.49
C HIS A 57 -7.17 -7.05 -10.33
N ASN A 58 -7.56 -6.16 -11.24
CA ASN A 58 -8.87 -5.49 -11.28
C ASN A 58 -9.17 -4.75 -9.96
N LYS A 59 -8.44 -3.66 -9.74
CA LYS A 59 -8.52 -2.72 -8.61
C LYS A 59 -8.03 -3.28 -7.28
N THR A 60 -7.35 -4.43 -7.31
CA THR A 60 -6.82 -5.12 -6.14
C THR A 60 -5.40 -5.63 -6.38
N ILE A 61 -4.71 -6.02 -5.30
CA ILE A 61 -3.45 -6.79 -5.32
C ILE A 61 -3.54 -7.98 -4.36
N ASN A 62 -2.61 -8.93 -4.47
CA ASN A 62 -2.47 -10.00 -3.49
C ASN A 62 -1.39 -9.66 -2.47
N GLY A 63 -1.58 -10.16 -1.25
CA GLY A 63 -0.61 -9.99 -0.17
C GLY A 63 -0.55 -11.17 0.78
N VAL A 64 0.63 -11.36 1.38
CA VAL A 64 0.88 -12.24 2.50
C VAL A 64 1.12 -11.39 3.75
N PHE A 65 0.51 -11.78 4.86
CA PHE A 65 0.61 -11.07 6.14
C PHE A 65 1.50 -11.80 7.14
N PHE A 66 1.84 -11.16 8.26
CA PHE A 66 2.72 -11.75 9.29
C PHE A 66 2.11 -12.96 10.01
N ASP A 67 0.80 -13.19 9.89
CA ASP A 67 0.13 -14.42 10.31
C ASP A 67 0.15 -15.52 9.24
N LEU A 68 0.88 -15.28 8.14
CA LEU A 68 1.00 -16.14 6.96
C LEU A 68 -0.30 -16.32 6.16
N ALA A 69 -1.35 -15.57 6.47
CA ALA A 69 -2.55 -15.56 5.65
C ALA A 69 -2.28 -14.84 4.32
N THR A 70 -2.92 -15.35 3.25
CA THR A 70 -2.98 -14.67 1.96
C THR A 70 -4.31 -13.93 1.84
N GLN A 71 -4.29 -12.69 1.34
CA GLN A 71 -5.50 -11.90 1.13
C GLN A 71 -5.44 -11.11 -0.18
N LYS A 72 -6.62 -10.89 -0.75
CA LYS A 72 -6.83 -9.92 -1.82
C LYS A 72 -7.11 -8.55 -1.20
N ILE A 73 -6.39 -7.54 -1.62
CA ILE A 73 -6.36 -6.21 -0.99
C ILE A 73 -6.82 -5.18 -2.04
N PRO A 74 -7.95 -4.47 -1.82
CA PRO A 74 -8.29 -3.31 -2.64
C PRO A 74 -7.17 -2.28 -2.64
N LEU A 75 -6.87 -1.67 -3.79
CA LEU A 75 -5.70 -0.79 -3.89
C LEU A 75 -5.71 0.34 -2.86
N LYS A 76 -6.84 1.01 -2.64
CA LYS A 76 -6.96 2.08 -1.64
C LYS A 76 -6.77 1.58 -0.20
N HIS A 77 -6.97 0.28 0.07
CA HIS A 77 -6.73 -0.31 1.39
C HIS A 77 -5.24 -0.45 1.72
N LEU A 78 -4.31 -0.26 0.77
CA LEU A 78 -2.88 -0.22 1.05
C LEU A 78 -2.53 0.84 2.11
N TRP A 79 -3.24 1.96 2.15
CA TRP A 79 -3.07 3.03 3.15
C TRP A 79 -3.72 2.72 4.50
N LYS A 80 -4.40 1.58 4.63
CA LYS A 80 -4.98 1.08 5.89
C LYS A 80 -4.11 -0.04 6.50
N LEU A 81 -3.06 -0.49 5.80
CA LEU A 81 -2.13 -1.52 6.29
C LEU A 81 -1.08 -0.95 7.23
N LYS A 82 -0.53 -1.82 8.10
CA LYS A 82 0.46 -1.43 9.11
C LYS A 82 1.89 -1.62 8.60
N TRP A 83 2.33 -0.73 7.71
CA TRP A 83 3.67 -0.76 7.10
C TRP A 83 4.82 -0.60 8.10
N HIS A 84 4.66 0.27 9.10
CA HIS A 84 5.60 0.46 10.20
C HIS A 84 4.87 0.84 11.48
N ARG A 85 5.56 0.79 12.63
CA ARG A 85 4.97 1.00 13.97
C ARG A 85 4.18 2.30 14.10
N THR A 86 4.60 3.35 13.43
CA THR A 86 3.99 4.69 13.47
C THR A 86 3.16 5.01 12.23
N PHE A 87 2.91 4.05 11.32
CA PHE A 87 2.11 4.33 10.12
C PHE A 87 0.67 4.65 10.51
N ASP A 88 0.12 5.78 10.06
CA ASP A 88 -1.30 6.11 10.26
C ASP A 88 -2.16 5.29 9.30
N THR A 89 -3.01 4.43 9.86
CA THR A 89 -3.86 3.47 9.15
C THR A 89 -5.28 3.98 8.89
N LYS A 90 -5.56 5.27 9.09
CA LYS A 90 -6.90 5.84 8.82
C LYS A 90 -7.24 5.88 7.32
N GLY A 91 -6.25 5.71 6.43
CA GLY A 91 -6.41 5.76 4.98
C GLY A 91 -5.92 7.08 4.38
N TYR A 92 -5.74 7.10 3.06
CA TYR A 92 -5.10 8.24 2.37
C TYR A 92 -5.87 9.56 2.54
N PRO A 93 -7.20 9.63 2.35
CA PRO A 93 -7.93 10.89 2.52
C PRO A 93 -7.95 11.39 3.96
N ALA A 94 -8.10 10.49 4.93
CA ALA A 94 -8.05 10.82 6.35
C ALA A 94 -6.68 11.36 6.80
N ASN A 95 -5.63 11.09 6.04
CA ASN A 95 -4.28 11.58 6.26
C ASN A 95 -3.94 12.81 5.39
N GLY A 96 -4.95 13.43 4.75
CA GLY A 96 -4.82 14.65 3.95
C GLY A 96 -4.54 14.44 2.46
N GLY A 97 -4.53 13.20 1.98
CA GLY A 97 -4.33 12.87 0.57
C GLY A 97 -5.59 13.06 -0.27
N VAL A 98 -5.42 13.15 -1.59
CA VAL A 98 -6.54 13.18 -2.55
C VAL A 98 -6.29 12.12 -3.61
N TRP A 99 -7.28 11.26 -3.88
CA TRP A 99 -7.12 10.20 -4.86
C TRP A 99 -6.94 10.76 -6.28
N PRO A 100 -6.00 10.20 -7.07
CA PRO A 100 -5.85 10.53 -8.47
C PRO A 100 -7.07 10.06 -9.25
N ASP A 101 -7.29 10.70 -10.39
CA ASP A 101 -8.48 10.51 -11.25
C ASP A 101 -8.76 9.04 -11.55
N TRP A 102 -7.71 8.29 -11.89
CA TRP A 102 -7.80 6.88 -12.28
C TRP A 102 -8.21 5.95 -11.12
N MET A 103 -8.08 6.38 -9.86
CA MET A 103 -8.48 5.61 -8.67
C MET A 103 -9.83 6.05 -8.10
N ARG A 104 -10.45 7.13 -8.59
CA ARG A 104 -11.64 7.71 -7.94
C ARG A 104 -12.76 6.70 -7.69
N SER A 105 -13.02 5.82 -8.66
CA SER A 105 -14.09 4.81 -8.61
C SER A 105 -13.73 3.53 -7.84
N PHE A 106 -12.53 3.42 -7.26
CA PHE A 106 -12.09 2.20 -6.59
C PHE A 106 -12.65 2.14 -5.17
N GLU A 107 -12.86 0.91 -4.68
CA GLU A 107 -13.32 0.63 -3.31
C GLU A 107 -12.38 1.26 -2.29
N GLU A 108 -12.96 1.94 -1.29
CA GLU A 108 -12.24 2.64 -0.24
C GLU A 108 -12.41 2.01 1.14
#